data_AF-A0A6N7KYY7-F1
#
_entry.id   AF-A0A6N7KYY7-F1
#
_cell.length_a   1.000
_cell.length_b   1.000
_cell.length_c   1.000
_cell.angle_alpha   90.00
_cell.angle_beta   90.00
_cell.angle_gamma   90.00
#
_symmetry.space_group_name_H-M   'P 1'
#
loop_
_entity.id
_entity.type
_entity.pdbx_description
1 polymer ?
#
loop_
_entity_poly.entity_id
_entity_poly.type
_entity_poly.pdbx_seq_one_letter_code
_entity_poly.pdbx_strand_id
1 'polypeptide(L)'
;MRVLLIVAVLLGGYALLWLLGFLGRALHHRGRPVPAGADYLVVLGGGLDGCEPAPPLAARLDAALERLAAEEAAGHGPLLLVTGGKGSHEDCTEASAMARYLTARGVPAERIRCEERAGNTAENLRFSAALMAAERPGYRCTVVTNGFHVVRSALAARRAGVPGRVLGADGLLAHGPYALLREAVGTALAYPAANAAAVLLLTGAGVLLGLSR
;
A
#
# COMPACT_ATOMS: atom_id res chain seq x y z
N MET A 1 21.22 -33.77 14.14
CA MET A 1 19.83 -33.41 14.52
C MET A 1 19.74 -32.17 15.42
N ARG A 2 20.53 -32.05 16.50
CA ARG A 2 20.51 -30.89 17.42
C ARG A 2 20.79 -29.53 16.77
N VAL A 3 21.86 -29.41 15.97
CA VAL A 3 22.21 -28.18 15.24
C VAL A 3 21.04 -27.71 14.35
N LEU A 4 20.46 -28.64 13.59
CA LEU A 4 19.33 -28.34 12.70
C LEU A 4 18.12 -27.80 13.47
N LEU A 5 17.80 -28.39 14.63
CA LEU A 5 16.71 -27.92 15.48
C LEU A 5 16.95 -26.49 15.99
N ILE A 6 18.16 -26.18 16.48
CA ILE A 6 18.50 -24.84 16.98
C ILE A 6 18.38 -23.81 15.85
N VAL A 7 18.96 -24.09 14.68
CA VAL A 7 18.87 -23.20 13.51
C VAL A 7 17.41 -23.00 13.09
N ALA A 8 16.61 -24.07 13.03
CA ALA A 8 15.19 -23.98 12.68
C ALA A 8 14.40 -23.10 13.68
N VAL A 9 14.66 -23.24 14.99
CA VAL A 9 14.02 -22.39 16.02
C VAL A 9 14.41 -20.92 15.86
N LEU A 10 15.70 -20.62 15.63
CA LEU A 10 16.17 -19.25 15.45
C LEU A 10 15.56 -18.59 14.20
N LEU A 11 15.56 -19.30 13.07
CA LEU A 11 14.97 -18.78 11.82
C LEU A 11 13.44 -18.66 11.92
N GLY A 12 12.78 -19.62 12.54
CA GLY A 12 11.34 -19.56 12.81
C GLY A 12 10.96 -18.40 13.74
N GLY A 13 11.74 -18.18 14.79
CA GLY A 13 11.57 -17.04 15.69
C GLY A 13 11.75 -15.69 14.98
N TYR A 14 12.74 -15.59 14.11
CA TYR A 14 12.94 -14.39 13.29
C TYR A 14 11.75 -14.13 12.35
N ALA A 15 11.27 -15.15 11.64
CA ALA A 15 10.11 -15.03 10.77
C ALA A 15 8.84 -14.62 11.56
N LEU A 16 8.64 -15.19 12.75
CA LEU A 16 7.53 -14.83 13.64
C LEU A 16 7.62 -13.38 14.12
N LEU A 17 8.79 -12.94 14.61
CA LEU A 17 8.99 -11.55 15.03
C LEU A 17 8.75 -10.57 13.88
N TRP A 18 9.20 -10.94 12.68
CA TRP A 18 8.99 -10.15 11.49
C TRP A 18 7.49 -10.03 11.15
N LEU A 19 6.75 -11.15 11.19
CA LEU A 19 5.30 -11.17 10.95
C LEU A 19 4.53 -10.38 12.03
N LEU A 20 4.89 -10.51 13.30
CA LEU A 20 4.32 -9.73 14.40
C LEU A 20 4.59 -8.24 14.22
N GLY A 21 5.80 -7.86 13.81
CA GLY A 21 6.15 -6.47 13.51
C GLY A 21 5.41 -5.91 12.29
N PHE A 22 5.10 -6.75 11.28
CA PHE A 22 4.23 -6.37 10.17
C PHE A 22 2.79 -6.15 10.66
N LEU A 23 2.23 -7.09 11.42
CA LEU A 23 0.86 -7.00 11.94
C LEU A 23 0.69 -5.80 12.89
N GLY A 24 1.67 -5.55 13.77
CA GLY A 24 1.67 -4.38 14.65
C GLY A 24 1.65 -3.07 13.85
N ARG A 25 2.42 -2.98 12.74
CA ARG A 25 2.37 -1.83 11.83
C ARG A 25 1.03 -1.71 11.11
N ALA A 26 0.45 -2.81 10.65
CA ALA A 26 -0.86 -2.81 9.99
C ALA A 26 -1.96 -2.30 10.93
N LEU A 27 -1.99 -2.79 12.17
CA LEU A 27 -2.91 -2.34 13.22
C LEU A 27 -2.68 -0.88 13.60
N HIS A 28 -1.43 -0.44 13.72
CA HIS A 28 -1.08 0.95 13.98
C HIS A 28 -1.59 1.89 12.89
N HIS A 29 -1.41 1.52 11.61
CA HIS A 29 -1.95 2.32 10.50
C HIS A 29 -3.48 2.37 10.51
N ARG A 30 -4.14 1.25 10.79
CA ARG A 30 -5.60 1.17 10.89
C ARG A 30 -6.17 2.03 12.01
N GLY A 31 -5.50 2.07 13.16
CA GLY A 31 -5.97 2.81 14.34
C GLY A 31 -5.72 4.32 14.29
N ARG A 32 -5.02 4.85 13.28
CA ARG A 32 -4.67 6.26 13.21
C ARG A 32 -5.72 7.07 12.43
N PRO A 33 -6.26 8.15 13.01
CA PRO A 33 -7.23 8.99 12.31
C PRO A 33 -6.58 9.66 11.09
N VAL A 34 -7.31 9.83 10.01
CA VAL A 34 -6.83 10.61 8.85
C VAL A 34 -7.19 12.08 9.08
N PRO A 35 -6.21 12.99 9.16
CA PRO A 35 -6.51 14.41 9.35
C PRO A 35 -7.24 14.98 8.14
N ALA A 36 -8.12 15.95 8.39
CA ALA A 36 -8.78 16.75 7.36
C ALA A 36 -7.82 17.73 6.68
N GLY A 37 -8.25 18.28 5.55
CA GLY A 37 -7.51 19.28 4.78
C GLY A 37 -6.53 18.68 3.77
N ALA A 38 -6.76 17.47 3.28
CA ALA A 38 -5.98 16.99 2.15
C ALA A 38 -6.21 17.89 0.92
N ASP A 39 -5.16 18.15 0.15
CA ASP A 39 -5.27 18.77 -1.17
C ASP A 39 -5.55 17.68 -2.24
N TYR A 40 -5.07 16.45 -1.98
CA TYR A 40 -5.25 15.30 -2.87
C TYR A 40 -5.68 14.03 -2.12
N LEU A 41 -6.62 13.30 -2.72
CA LEU A 41 -6.92 11.90 -2.39
C LEU A 41 -6.32 11.01 -3.49
N VAL A 42 -5.20 10.36 -3.17
CA VAL A 42 -4.43 9.52 -4.10
C VAL A 42 -4.93 8.09 -4.02
N VAL A 43 -5.69 7.61 -5.02
CA VAL A 43 -6.21 6.23 -5.05
C VAL A 43 -5.25 5.34 -5.82
N LEU A 44 -4.72 4.32 -5.14
CA LEU A 44 -3.81 3.37 -5.75
C LEU A 44 -4.56 2.32 -6.57
N GLY A 45 -4.04 2.02 -7.75
CA GLY A 45 -4.43 0.92 -8.62
C GLY A 45 -4.35 -0.47 -7.97
N GLY A 46 -5.18 -1.40 -8.44
CA GLY A 46 -5.49 -2.65 -7.72
C GLY A 46 -6.09 -3.78 -8.55
N GLY A 47 -5.99 -3.69 -9.88
CA GLY A 47 -6.48 -4.66 -10.86
C GLY A 47 -7.84 -4.31 -11.45
N LEU A 48 -8.02 -4.62 -12.74
CA LEU A 48 -9.30 -4.56 -13.44
C LEU A 48 -9.87 -5.96 -13.71
N ASP A 49 -11.17 -6.00 -13.96
CA ASP A 49 -11.85 -7.08 -14.67
C ASP A 49 -12.32 -6.54 -16.02
N GLY A 50 -11.57 -6.85 -17.07
CA GLY A 50 -11.68 -6.16 -18.36
C GLY A 50 -11.30 -4.69 -18.23
N CYS A 51 -12.29 -3.80 -18.38
CA CYS A 51 -12.12 -2.34 -18.22
C CYS A 51 -12.95 -1.74 -17.09
N GLU A 52 -13.33 -2.58 -16.13
CA GLU A 52 -14.01 -2.19 -14.91
C GLU A 52 -13.13 -2.46 -13.69
N PRO A 53 -13.18 -1.61 -12.65
CA PRO A 53 -12.46 -1.87 -11.41
C PRO A 53 -12.86 -3.21 -10.78
N ALA A 54 -11.89 -4.09 -10.54
CA ALA A 54 -12.14 -5.33 -9.82
C ALA A 54 -12.60 -5.02 -8.37
N PRO A 55 -13.26 -5.96 -7.67
CA PRO A 55 -13.85 -5.67 -6.35
C PRO A 55 -12.91 -5.00 -5.32
N PRO A 56 -11.62 -5.38 -5.19
CA PRO A 56 -10.70 -4.67 -4.29
C PRO A 56 -10.44 -3.22 -4.72
N LEU A 57 -10.39 -2.94 -6.02
CA LEU A 57 -10.18 -1.59 -6.55
C LEU A 57 -11.45 -0.73 -6.41
N ALA A 58 -12.63 -1.30 -6.68
CA ALA A 58 -13.91 -0.64 -6.44
C ALA A 58 -14.05 -0.20 -4.97
N ALA A 59 -13.71 -1.07 -4.01
CA ALA A 59 -13.71 -0.73 -2.59
C ALA A 59 -12.80 0.47 -2.25
N ARG A 60 -11.65 0.62 -2.93
CA ARG A 60 -10.78 1.80 -2.74
C ARG A 60 -11.41 3.07 -3.27
N LEU A 61 -12.08 2.99 -4.41
CA LEU A 61 -12.76 4.14 -5.02
C LEU A 61 -13.94 4.58 -4.15
N ASP A 62 -14.71 3.64 -3.62
CA ASP A 62 -15.82 3.94 -2.71
C ASP A 62 -15.31 4.58 -1.41
N ALA A 63 -14.24 4.05 -0.81
CA ALA A 63 -13.61 4.68 0.34
C ALA A 63 -13.04 6.09 0.04
N ALA A 64 -12.58 6.33 -1.20
CA ALA A 64 -12.14 7.64 -1.63
C ALA A 64 -13.32 8.63 -1.75
N LEU A 65 -14.49 8.17 -2.22
CA LEU A 65 -15.72 8.97 -2.27
C LEU A 65 -16.24 9.30 -0.87
N GLU A 66 -16.24 8.33 0.06
CA GLU A 66 -16.59 8.60 1.47
C GLU A 66 -15.64 9.63 2.08
N ARG A 67 -14.33 9.50 1.81
CA ARG A 67 -13.34 10.44 2.32
C ARG A 67 -13.50 11.83 1.71
N LEU A 68 -13.84 11.91 0.42
CA LEU A 68 -14.13 13.14 -0.30
C LEU A 68 -15.32 13.86 0.33
N ALA A 69 -16.43 13.16 0.54
CA ALA A 69 -17.62 13.72 1.19
C ALA A 69 -17.31 14.23 2.61
N ALA A 70 -16.47 13.50 3.36
CA ALA A 70 -16.03 13.93 4.69
C ALA A 70 -15.11 15.17 4.66
N GLU A 71 -14.24 15.33 3.65
CA GLU A 71 -13.49 16.58 3.46
C GLU A 71 -14.43 17.74 3.14
N GLU A 72 -15.40 17.53 2.25
CA GLU A 72 -16.33 18.57 1.80
C GLU A 72 -17.23 19.06 2.94
N ALA A 73 -17.73 18.13 3.76
CA ALA A 73 -18.46 18.48 4.98
C ALA A 73 -17.62 19.29 5.97
N ALA A 74 -16.29 19.12 5.94
CA ALA A 74 -15.34 19.89 6.74
C ALA A 74 -14.87 21.20 6.07
N GLY A 75 -15.42 21.56 4.89
CA GLY A 75 -15.07 22.76 4.15
C GLY A 75 -13.81 22.64 3.28
N HIS A 76 -13.39 21.42 2.96
CA HIS A 76 -12.23 21.13 2.11
C HIS A 76 -12.65 20.43 0.81
N GLY A 77 -11.98 20.75 -0.31
CA GLY A 77 -12.28 20.16 -1.61
C GLY A 77 -11.03 19.57 -2.25
N PRO A 78 -10.54 18.39 -1.81
CA PRO A 78 -9.39 17.77 -2.45
C PRO A 78 -9.70 17.39 -3.91
N LEU A 79 -8.65 17.28 -4.70
CA LEU A 79 -8.66 16.60 -6.00
C LEU A 79 -8.50 15.09 -5.80
N LEU A 80 -9.16 14.30 -6.64
CA LEU A 80 -8.92 12.85 -6.71
C LEU A 80 -7.80 12.59 -7.69
N LEU A 81 -6.73 11.93 -7.26
CA LEU A 81 -5.64 11.48 -8.14
C LEU A 81 -5.69 9.96 -8.19
N VAL A 82 -6.04 9.40 -9.35
CA VAL A 82 -6.08 7.96 -9.58
C VAL A 82 -4.82 7.54 -10.33
N THR A 83 -4.12 6.51 -9.83
CA THR A 83 -2.81 6.09 -10.37
C THR A 83 -2.75 4.59 -10.62
N GLY A 84 -2.36 4.23 -11.84
CA GLY A 84 -2.20 2.85 -12.29
C GLY A 84 -2.21 2.77 -13.82
N GLY A 85 -1.20 2.11 -14.37
CA GLY A 85 -1.01 1.93 -15.80
C GLY A 85 -1.79 0.77 -16.39
N LYS A 86 -1.35 0.31 -17.56
CA LYS A 86 -1.98 -0.79 -18.30
C LYS A 86 -1.45 -2.13 -17.78
N GLY A 87 -2.33 -3.00 -17.29
CA GLY A 87 -1.99 -4.41 -17.04
C GLY A 87 -1.67 -5.14 -18.34
N SER A 88 -0.93 -6.25 -18.27
CA SER A 88 -0.52 -7.02 -19.46
C SER A 88 -1.70 -7.59 -20.26
N HIS A 89 -2.90 -7.63 -19.70
CA HIS A 89 -4.10 -8.26 -20.27
C HIS A 89 -5.32 -7.31 -20.29
N GLU A 90 -5.09 -6.02 -20.02
CA GLU A 90 -6.16 -5.02 -19.97
C GLU A 90 -6.11 -4.20 -21.27
N ASP A 91 -7.24 -3.72 -21.78
CA ASP A 91 -7.28 -2.85 -22.97
C ASP A 91 -7.13 -1.37 -22.60
N CYS A 92 -7.47 -1.03 -21.37
CA CYS A 92 -7.41 0.29 -20.76
C CYS A 92 -6.43 0.32 -19.58
N THR A 93 -6.07 1.51 -19.13
CA THR A 93 -5.26 1.71 -17.92
C THR A 93 -6.16 1.65 -16.68
N GLU A 94 -5.62 1.19 -15.56
CA GLU A 94 -6.35 1.22 -14.28
C GLU A 94 -6.84 2.65 -13.97
N ALA A 95 -6.01 3.67 -14.17
CA ALA A 95 -6.38 5.06 -13.92
C ALA A 95 -7.53 5.56 -14.80
N SER A 96 -7.56 5.22 -16.09
CA SER A 96 -8.68 5.59 -16.97
C SER A 96 -10.00 4.90 -16.56
N ALA A 97 -9.94 3.63 -16.16
CA ALA A 97 -11.11 2.90 -15.64
C ALA A 97 -11.59 3.49 -14.30
N MET A 98 -10.67 3.83 -13.40
CA MET A 98 -10.98 4.49 -12.13
C MET A 98 -11.65 5.85 -12.35
N ALA A 99 -11.16 6.66 -13.30
CA ALA A 99 -11.75 7.95 -13.62
C ALA A 99 -13.19 7.81 -14.13
N ARG A 100 -13.45 6.85 -15.03
CA ARG A 100 -14.80 6.52 -15.50
C ARG A 100 -15.72 6.13 -14.34
N TYR A 101 -15.24 5.28 -13.44
CA TYR A 101 -15.98 4.83 -12.26
C TYR A 101 -16.40 5.99 -11.34
N LEU A 102 -15.50 6.94 -11.11
CA LEU A 102 -15.75 8.11 -10.27
C LEU A 102 -16.71 9.11 -10.95
N THR A 103 -16.52 9.37 -12.24
CA THR A 103 -17.43 10.23 -13.02
C THR A 103 -18.84 9.66 -13.05
N ALA A 104 -19.00 8.34 -13.22
CA ALA A 104 -20.29 7.67 -13.16
C ALA A 104 -20.99 7.81 -11.80
N ARG A 105 -20.25 8.16 -10.74
CA ARG A 105 -20.76 8.43 -9.38
C ARG A 105 -20.86 9.92 -9.07
N GLY A 106 -20.77 10.79 -10.08
CA GLY A 106 -21.04 12.21 -9.96
C GLY A 106 -19.82 13.07 -9.61
N VAL A 107 -18.60 12.52 -9.59
CA VAL A 107 -17.40 13.34 -9.46
C VAL A 107 -17.14 14.07 -10.79
N PRO A 108 -17.06 15.42 -10.78
CA PRO A 108 -16.72 16.16 -12.00
C PRO A 108 -15.33 15.79 -12.52
N ALA A 109 -15.20 15.62 -13.85
CA ALA A 109 -13.96 15.15 -14.48
C ALA A 109 -12.77 16.08 -14.19
N GLU A 110 -13.02 17.40 -14.09
CA GLU A 110 -12.03 18.42 -13.74
C GLU A 110 -11.47 18.27 -12.32
N ARG A 111 -12.12 17.51 -11.45
CA ARG A 111 -11.63 17.17 -10.10
C ARG A 111 -10.81 15.89 -10.04
N ILE A 112 -10.69 15.19 -11.17
CA ILE A 112 -9.94 13.94 -11.28
C ILE A 112 -8.62 14.21 -12.02
N ARG A 113 -7.54 13.64 -11.50
CA ARG A 113 -6.22 13.59 -12.14
C ARG A 113 -5.88 12.13 -12.38
N CYS A 114 -5.46 11.81 -13.60
CA CYS A 114 -5.09 10.45 -13.97
C CYS A 114 -3.58 10.34 -14.12
N GLU A 115 -3.00 9.33 -13.49
CA GLU A 115 -1.62 8.91 -13.67
C GLU A 115 -1.62 7.48 -14.25
N GLU A 116 -1.25 7.36 -15.53
CA GLU A 116 -1.51 6.16 -16.34
C GLU A 116 -0.25 5.32 -16.65
N ARG A 117 0.88 5.60 -15.99
CA ARG A 117 2.18 5.00 -16.36
C ARG A 117 2.67 3.96 -15.36
N ALA A 118 2.23 4.02 -14.11
CA ALA A 118 2.79 3.19 -13.07
C ALA A 118 2.41 1.70 -13.21
N GLY A 119 3.40 0.81 -13.14
CA GLY A 119 3.20 -0.64 -13.14
C GLY A 119 3.27 -1.28 -11.76
N ASN A 120 3.62 -0.52 -10.72
CA ASN A 120 3.74 -1.04 -9.35
C ASN A 120 3.50 0.04 -8.29
N THR A 121 3.33 -0.38 -7.03
CA THR A 121 3.04 0.51 -5.90
C THR A 121 4.09 1.63 -5.71
N ALA A 122 5.38 1.38 -5.98
CA ALA A 122 6.43 2.39 -5.82
C ALA A 122 6.36 3.44 -6.93
N GLU A 123 6.09 3.02 -8.16
CA GLU A 123 5.84 3.91 -9.28
C GLU A 123 4.58 4.74 -9.10
N ASN A 124 3.48 4.12 -8.65
CA ASN A 124 2.21 4.83 -8.38
C ASN A 124 2.48 6.06 -7.51
N LEU A 125 3.17 5.85 -6.39
CA LEU A 125 3.43 6.91 -5.42
C LEU A 125 4.46 7.92 -5.92
N ARG A 126 5.50 7.48 -6.64
CA ARG A 126 6.52 8.39 -7.20
C ARG A 126 5.95 9.29 -8.29
N PHE A 127 5.17 8.74 -9.22
CA PHE A 127 4.56 9.50 -10.31
C PHE A 127 3.45 10.42 -9.79
N SER A 128 2.64 9.95 -8.84
CA SER A 128 1.67 10.79 -8.14
C SER A 128 2.34 11.95 -7.41
N ALA A 129 3.47 11.70 -6.71
CA ALA A 129 4.21 12.76 -6.02
C ALA A 129 4.71 13.85 -6.98
N ALA A 130 5.24 13.44 -8.13
CA ALA A 130 5.72 14.37 -9.15
C ALA A 130 4.57 15.23 -9.71
N LEU A 131 3.41 14.62 -10.01
CA LEU A 131 2.23 15.35 -10.47
C LEU A 131 1.72 16.35 -9.43
N MET A 132 1.54 15.92 -8.18
CA MET A 132 1.07 16.78 -7.10
C MET A 132 2.05 17.93 -6.81
N ALA A 133 3.37 17.66 -6.81
CA ALA A 133 4.37 18.69 -6.57
C ALA A 133 4.43 19.75 -7.68
N ALA A 134 4.19 19.34 -8.94
CA ALA A 134 4.16 20.26 -10.07
C ALA A 134 2.94 21.19 -10.03
N GLU A 135 1.78 20.70 -9.60
CA GLU A 135 0.57 21.51 -9.46
C GLU A 135 0.54 22.34 -8.18
N ARG A 136 1.00 21.77 -7.05
CA ARG A 136 0.94 22.38 -5.73
C ARG A 136 2.16 22.02 -4.89
N PRO A 137 3.21 22.85 -4.91
CA PRO A 137 4.34 22.69 -4.00
C PRO A 137 3.89 22.67 -2.54
N GLY A 138 4.38 21.71 -1.75
CA GLY A 138 4.00 21.56 -0.34
C GLY A 138 2.61 20.93 -0.13
N TYR A 139 2.07 20.23 -1.12
CA TYR A 139 0.78 19.54 -1.04
C TYR A 139 0.65 18.65 0.21
N ARG A 140 -0.59 18.51 0.68
CA ARG A 140 -1.00 17.48 1.63
C ARG A 140 -1.84 16.44 0.90
N CYS A 141 -1.61 15.16 1.16
CA CYS A 141 -2.40 14.11 0.53
C CYS A 141 -2.83 13.01 1.51
N THR A 142 -3.91 12.33 1.17
CA THR A 142 -4.29 11.03 1.74
C THR A 142 -4.13 9.98 0.65
N VAL A 143 -3.40 8.90 0.94
CA VAL A 143 -3.25 7.76 0.03
C VAL A 143 -4.30 6.72 0.38
N VAL A 144 -5.16 6.35 -0.56
CA VAL A 144 -6.23 5.38 -0.39
C VAL A 144 -5.82 4.04 -1.01
N THR A 145 -5.95 2.97 -0.24
CA THR A 145 -5.62 1.59 -0.64
C THR A 145 -6.44 0.58 0.18
N ASN A 146 -6.32 -0.73 -0.05
CA ASN A 146 -7.01 -1.72 0.81
C ASN A 146 -6.29 -1.91 2.15
N GLY A 147 -7.01 -2.38 3.17
CA GLY A 147 -6.52 -2.62 4.53
C GLY A 147 -5.30 -3.53 4.57
N PHE A 148 -5.31 -4.65 3.84
CA PHE A 148 -4.17 -5.57 3.77
C PHE A 148 -2.90 -4.94 3.16
N HIS A 149 -3.05 -3.86 2.37
CA HIS A 149 -1.98 -3.22 1.60
C HIS A 149 -1.35 -2.00 2.30
N VAL A 150 -1.93 -1.54 3.41
CA VAL A 150 -1.56 -0.24 4.02
C VAL A 150 -0.09 -0.15 4.40
N VAL A 151 0.53 -1.22 4.92
CA VAL A 151 1.93 -1.22 5.35
C VAL A 151 2.87 -1.04 4.16
N ARG A 152 2.60 -1.73 3.04
CA ARG A 152 3.43 -1.63 1.84
C ARG A 152 3.30 -0.26 1.19
N SER A 153 2.07 0.25 1.09
CA SER A 153 1.80 1.61 0.59
C SER A 153 2.47 2.67 1.46
N ALA A 154 2.43 2.55 2.78
CA ALA A 154 3.08 3.50 3.69
C ALA A 154 4.60 3.49 3.53
N LEU A 155 5.21 2.31 3.37
CA LEU A 155 6.64 2.19 3.12
C LEU A 155 7.03 2.84 1.78
N ALA A 156 6.26 2.57 0.72
CA ALA A 156 6.50 3.16 -0.58
C ALA A 156 6.30 4.69 -0.56
N ALA A 157 5.29 5.19 0.16
CA ALA A 157 5.02 6.62 0.28
C ALA A 157 6.18 7.34 0.98
N ARG A 158 6.69 6.76 2.07
CA ARG A 158 7.88 7.27 2.77
C ARG A 158 9.11 7.32 1.87
N ARG A 159 9.34 6.29 1.05
CA ARG A 159 10.47 6.24 0.10
C ARG A 159 10.34 7.26 -1.02
N ALA A 160 9.11 7.52 -1.47
CA ALA A 160 8.81 8.52 -2.49
C ALA A 160 8.74 9.95 -1.93
N GLY A 161 8.94 10.15 -0.62
CA GLY A 161 8.84 11.47 0.01
C GLY A 161 7.42 12.04 0.06
N VAL A 162 6.40 11.19 -0.07
CA VAL A 162 4.99 11.60 -0.04
C VAL A 162 4.55 11.83 1.41
N PRO A 163 4.22 13.07 1.83
CA PRO A 163 3.93 13.41 3.22
C PRO A 163 2.52 12.99 3.69
N GLY A 164 1.92 11.97 3.07
CA GLY A 164 0.52 11.61 3.24
C GLY A 164 0.24 10.49 4.23
N ARG A 165 -0.96 10.50 4.81
CA ARG A 165 -1.47 9.35 5.59
C ARG A 165 -2.07 8.32 4.66
N VAL A 166 -1.88 7.04 4.97
CA VAL A 166 -2.48 5.93 4.23
C VAL A 166 -3.79 5.53 4.88
N LEU A 167 -4.87 5.62 4.13
CA LEU A 167 -6.21 5.14 4.47
C LEU A 167 -6.41 3.74 3.87
N GLY A 168 -6.78 2.79 4.73
CA GLY A 168 -7.24 1.46 4.31
C GLY A 168 -8.75 1.48 4.08
N ALA A 169 -9.20 1.07 2.90
CA ALA A 169 -10.60 1.05 2.50
C ALA A 169 -11.44 -0.01 3.24
N ASP A 170 -10.80 -1.06 3.77
CA ASP A 170 -11.48 -2.24 4.30
C ASP A 170 -10.73 -2.88 5.49
N GLY A 171 -11.23 -4.03 5.94
CA GLY A 171 -10.60 -4.88 6.94
C GLY A 171 -9.25 -5.45 6.49
N LEU A 172 -8.29 -5.61 7.43
CA LEU A 172 -7.00 -6.26 7.14
C LEU A 172 -7.14 -7.68 6.54
N LEU A 173 -8.26 -8.35 6.79
CA LEU A 173 -8.57 -9.70 6.31
C LEU A 173 -9.76 -9.73 5.32
N ALA A 174 -10.22 -8.59 4.82
CA ALA A 174 -11.36 -8.52 3.90
C ALA A 174 -11.17 -9.34 2.62
N HIS A 175 -9.91 -9.54 2.20
CA HIS A 175 -9.52 -10.34 1.04
C HIS A 175 -8.81 -11.65 1.43
N GLY A 176 -9.08 -12.14 2.65
CA GLY A 176 -8.53 -13.38 3.18
C GLY A 176 -7.12 -13.26 3.76
N PRO A 177 -6.70 -14.26 4.57
CA PRO A 177 -5.41 -14.24 5.25
C PRO A 177 -4.23 -14.35 4.28
N TYR A 178 -4.43 -14.98 3.13
CA TYR A 178 -3.40 -15.09 2.08
C TYR A 178 -2.98 -13.71 1.56
N ALA A 179 -3.92 -12.78 1.33
CA ALA A 179 -3.60 -11.44 0.85
C ALA A 179 -2.72 -10.68 1.85
N LEU A 180 -3.04 -10.77 3.14
CA LEU A 180 -2.24 -10.15 4.21
C LEU A 180 -0.85 -10.77 4.31
N LEU A 181 -0.75 -12.11 4.27
CA LEU A 181 0.53 -12.82 4.30
C LEU A 181 1.39 -12.48 3.09
N ARG A 182 0.80 -12.40 1.90
CA ARG A 182 1.47 -12.00 0.66
C ARG A 182 2.08 -10.60 0.79
N GLU A 183 1.36 -9.66 1.40
CA GLU A 183 1.91 -8.32 1.67
C GLU A 183 3.00 -8.32 2.73
N ALA A 184 2.86 -9.18 3.74
CA ALA A 184 3.91 -9.41 4.72
C ALA A 184 5.19 -9.84 3.98
N VAL A 185 5.15 -10.93 3.20
CA VAL A 185 6.29 -11.38 2.38
C VAL A 185 6.82 -10.26 1.47
N GLY A 186 5.93 -9.52 0.79
CA GLY A 186 6.34 -8.40 -0.07
C GLY A 186 7.12 -7.31 0.68
N THR A 187 6.73 -6.98 1.91
CA THR A 187 7.48 -6.02 2.73
C THR A 187 8.77 -6.59 3.29
N ALA A 188 8.86 -7.90 3.53
CA ALA A 188 10.13 -8.55 3.87
C ALA A 188 11.11 -8.45 2.69
N LEU A 189 10.67 -8.82 1.49
CA LEU A 189 11.47 -8.76 0.26
C LEU A 189 11.91 -7.34 -0.12
N ALA A 190 11.26 -6.31 0.43
CA ALA A 190 11.70 -4.92 0.29
C ALA A 190 13.00 -4.58 1.07
N TYR A 191 13.55 -5.52 1.85
CA TYR A 191 14.79 -5.40 2.63
C TYR A 191 15.70 -6.63 2.48
N PRO A 192 16.10 -7.01 1.26
CA PRO A 192 16.76 -8.29 1.00
C PRO A 192 18.11 -8.41 1.70
N ALA A 193 18.92 -7.35 1.71
CA ALA A 193 20.24 -7.35 2.35
C ALA A 193 20.16 -7.51 3.88
N ALA A 194 19.24 -6.80 4.53
CA ALA A 194 19.05 -6.90 5.98
C ALA A 194 18.56 -8.31 6.38
N ASN A 195 17.63 -8.88 5.61
CA ASN A 195 17.14 -10.22 5.88
C ASN A 195 18.22 -11.27 5.62
N ALA A 196 19.02 -11.14 4.55
CA ALA A 196 20.13 -12.03 4.27
C ALA A 196 21.17 -12.02 5.39
N ALA A 197 21.55 -10.83 5.88
CA ALA A 197 22.46 -10.69 7.01
C ALA A 197 21.90 -11.34 8.28
N ALA A 198 20.62 -11.11 8.60
CA ALA A 198 19.96 -11.73 9.75
C ALA A 198 19.97 -13.27 9.66
N VAL A 199 19.62 -13.82 8.49
CA VAL A 199 19.64 -15.27 8.26
C VAL A 199 21.05 -15.84 8.44
N LEU A 200 22.07 -15.23 7.83
CA LEU A 200 23.46 -15.69 7.95
C LEU A 200 23.95 -15.67 9.41
N LEU A 201 23.66 -14.59 10.14
CA LEU A 201 24.03 -14.45 11.55
C LEU A 201 23.34 -15.50 12.43
N LEU A 202 22.03 -15.71 12.25
CA LEU A 202 21.26 -16.68 13.02
C LEU A 202 21.68 -18.12 12.72
N THR A 203 21.95 -18.45 11.46
CA THR A 203 22.49 -19.75 11.08
C THR A 203 23.86 -19.98 11.67
N GLY A 204 24.78 -19.01 11.57
CA GLY A 204 26.11 -19.09 12.17
C GLY A 204 26.06 -19.28 13.69
N ALA A 205 25.24 -18.49 14.37
CA ALA A 205 25.02 -18.61 15.82
C ALA A 205 24.45 -20.00 16.19
N GLY A 206 23.46 -20.49 15.46
CA GLY A 206 22.86 -21.80 15.71
C GLY A 206 23.84 -22.96 15.52
N VAL A 207 24.73 -22.88 14.52
CA VAL A 207 25.81 -23.85 14.31
C VAL A 207 26.80 -23.83 15.47
N LEU A 208 27.30 -22.65 15.85
CA LEU A 208 28.27 -22.50 16.96
C LEU A 208 27.70 -23.06 18.28
N LEU A 209 26.48 -22.67 18.64
CA LEU A 209 25.78 -23.16 19.84
C LEU A 209 25.54 -24.68 19.81
N GLY A 210 25.27 -25.21 18.61
CA GLY A 210 25.01 -26.63 18.41
C GLY A 210 26.26 -27.50 18.42
N LEU A 211 27.46 -26.93 18.19
CA LEU A 211 28.76 -27.61 18.24
C LEU A 211 29.46 -27.48 19.61
N SER A 212 29.14 -26.45 20.39
CA SER A 212 29.78 -26.16 21.69
C SER A 212 29.24 -27.00 22.87
N ARG A 213 28.55 -28.11 22.60
CA ARG A 213 27.91 -29.01 23.59
C ARG A 213 27.93 -30.44 23.07
#